data_AF-A0A8T3DYF4-F1
#
_entry.id   AF-A0A8T3DYF4-F1
#
_cell.length_a   1.000
_cell.length_b   1.000
_cell.length_c   1.000
_cell.angle_alpha   90.00
_cell.angle_beta   90.00
_cell.angle_gamma   90.00
#
_symmetry.space_group_name_H-M   'P 1'
#
loop_
_entity.id
_entity.type
_entity.pdbx_description
1 polymer ?
#
loop_
_entity_poly.entity_id
_entity_poly.type
_entity_poly.pdbx_seq_one_letter_code
_entity_poly.pdbx_strand_id
1 'polypeptide(L)'
;MAASMRANITRPGHRDVGHRRKREPPGALATAYLVIYNVVMTAGWLVIAVGLVRAYLAKGSFHGLYYSIEKPLKFFQTGAILEILHCTIGIVPSSVILTGFQVMSRVFLTWAVTHSVREVQNEDSVLLFVVAWTVTEIVRYSFYTFSLLNHLPYLIKWARYSLFVVLYPMGVSGELLTIHAALPYVQKTGLYSITLPNKYNFSFSYHTFLILTMVSYIPLFPQLYFHMLWQRRKVLGHVEDCRKAE
;
A
#
# COMPACT_ATOMS: atom_id res chain seq x y z
N MET A 1 25.54 68.00 11.03
CA MET A 1 26.50 67.15 11.76
C MET A 1 25.77 66.53 12.95
N ALA A 2 25.20 65.34 12.78
CA ALA A 2 24.56 64.60 13.87
C ALA A 2 24.80 63.11 13.62
N ALA A 3 25.90 62.60 14.18
CA ALA A 3 26.22 61.19 14.25
C ALA A 3 25.44 60.59 15.42
N SER A 4 24.55 59.63 15.14
CA SER A 4 23.93 58.79 16.17
C SER A 4 24.32 57.35 15.93
N MET A 5 25.18 56.90 16.83
CA MET A 5 25.67 55.55 17.06
C MET A 5 24.49 54.59 17.27
N ARG A 6 24.36 53.55 16.43
CA ARG A 6 23.51 52.39 16.73
C ARG A 6 24.30 51.10 16.62
N ALA A 7 24.13 50.33 17.69
CA ALA A 7 24.89 49.15 18.06
C ALA A 7 24.77 48.02 17.03
N ASN A 8 25.91 47.35 16.85
CA ASN A 8 26.08 46.13 16.10
C ASN A 8 25.45 44.97 16.89
N ILE A 9 24.25 44.51 16.47
CA ILE A 9 23.65 43.26 16.96
C ILE A 9 23.76 42.24 15.81
N THR A 10 24.78 41.40 15.91
CA THR A 10 24.96 40.18 15.13
C THR A 10 23.80 39.21 15.39
N ARG A 11 22.95 38.98 14.38
CA ARG A 11 22.01 37.84 14.36
C ARG A 11 22.70 36.66 13.65
N PRO A 12 22.72 35.46 14.24
CA PRO A 12 23.29 34.28 13.59
C PRO A 12 22.27 33.60 12.67
N GLY A 13 22.75 33.14 11.51
CA GLY A 13 22.26 31.95 10.82
C GLY A 13 20.93 32.06 10.07
N HIS A 14 20.96 32.51 8.82
CA HIS A 14 19.99 32.03 7.83
C HIS A 14 20.61 30.79 7.15
N ARG A 15 20.37 29.62 7.74
CA ARG A 15 20.68 28.33 7.12
C ARG A 15 19.79 28.17 5.88
N ASP A 16 20.41 27.71 4.80
CA ASP A 16 19.82 27.31 3.53
C ASP A 16 18.37 26.82 3.66
N VAL A 17 17.43 27.60 3.13
CA VAL A 17 16.13 27.07 2.71
C VAL A 17 16.42 26.25 1.46
N GLY A 18 16.79 24.99 1.68
CA GLY A 18 17.07 24.03 0.62
C GLY A 18 15.94 24.08 -0.41
N HIS A 19 16.29 24.54 -1.62
CA HIS A 19 15.47 24.37 -2.80
C HIS A 19 15.00 22.92 -2.82
N ARG A 20 13.70 22.67 -2.57
CA ARG A 20 13.08 21.41 -2.96
C ARG A 20 13.24 21.34 -4.48
N ARG A 21 14.30 20.66 -4.96
CA ARG A 21 14.50 20.36 -6.38
C ARG A 21 13.16 19.82 -6.89
N LYS A 22 12.51 20.58 -7.79
CA LYS A 22 11.44 20.03 -8.63
C LYS A 22 12.10 18.87 -9.38
N ARG A 23 11.76 17.64 -8.99
CA ARG A 23 12.30 16.44 -9.63
C ARG A 23 11.86 16.47 -11.10
N GLU A 24 12.81 16.33 -12.00
CA GLU A 24 12.56 16.33 -13.44
C GLU A 24 11.57 15.20 -13.79
N PRO A 25 10.62 15.45 -14.71
CA PRO A 25 9.70 14.41 -15.14
C PRO A 25 10.49 13.24 -15.76
N PRO A 26 10.05 11.99 -15.56
CA PRO A 26 10.72 10.83 -16.15
C PRO A 26 10.79 10.98 -17.67
N GLY A 27 11.94 10.62 -18.26
CA GLY A 27 12.12 10.66 -19.71
C GLY A 27 11.05 9.86 -20.45
N ALA A 28 10.80 10.17 -21.73
CA ALA A 28 9.69 9.59 -22.50
C ALA A 28 9.67 8.04 -22.48
N LEU A 29 10.85 7.40 -22.54
CA LEU A 29 10.98 5.94 -22.43
C LEU A 29 10.57 5.40 -21.04
N ALA A 30 10.95 6.09 -19.97
CA ALA A 30 10.56 5.72 -18.61
C ALA A 30 9.05 5.90 -18.40
N THR A 31 8.47 6.97 -18.95
CA THR A 31 7.02 7.20 -18.94
C THR A 31 6.27 6.09 -19.70
N ALA A 32 6.73 5.72 -20.90
CA ALA A 32 6.12 4.63 -21.67
C ALA A 32 6.20 3.29 -20.94
N TYR A 33 7.36 2.95 -20.37
CA TYR A 33 7.54 1.76 -19.53
C TYR A 33 6.59 1.74 -18.32
N LEU A 34 6.50 2.86 -17.59
CA LEU A 34 5.61 2.97 -16.44
C LEU A 34 4.14 2.84 -16.83
N VAL A 35 3.73 3.41 -17.96
CA VAL A 35 2.36 3.26 -18.48
C VAL A 35 2.07 1.78 -18.78
N ILE A 36 2.96 1.09 -19.49
CA ILE A 36 2.80 -0.34 -19.80
C ILE A 36 2.73 -1.15 -18.50
N TYR A 37 3.62 -0.90 -17.55
CA TYR A 37 3.62 -1.56 -16.24
C TYR A 37 2.28 -1.37 -15.52
N ASN A 38 1.82 -0.13 -15.38
CA ASN A 38 0.56 0.16 -14.68
C ASN A 38 -0.66 -0.45 -15.40
N VAL A 39 -0.67 -0.48 -16.73
CA VAL A 39 -1.74 -1.13 -17.52
C VAL A 39 -1.75 -2.64 -17.30
N VAL A 40 -0.58 -3.29 -17.35
CA VAL A 40 -0.45 -4.73 -17.08
C VAL A 40 -0.89 -5.05 -15.65
N MET A 41 -0.49 -4.26 -14.68
CA MET A 41 -0.93 -4.43 -13.29
C MET A 41 -2.44 -4.25 -13.15
N THR A 42 -3.02 -3.21 -13.77
CA THR A 42 -4.48 -2.99 -13.77
C THR A 42 -5.23 -4.16 -14.38
N ALA A 43 -4.78 -4.66 -15.53
CA ALA A 43 -5.37 -5.83 -16.19
C ALA A 43 -5.26 -7.09 -15.31
N GLY A 44 -4.12 -7.27 -14.64
CA GLY A 44 -3.92 -8.36 -13.70
C GLY A 44 -4.90 -8.38 -12.54
N TRP A 45 -5.08 -7.23 -11.89
CA TRP A 45 -6.06 -7.08 -10.81
C TRP A 45 -7.50 -7.18 -11.30
N LEU A 46 -7.79 -6.76 -12.54
CA LEU A 46 -9.10 -7.00 -13.17
C LEU A 46 -9.37 -8.48 -13.40
N VAL A 47 -8.37 -9.27 -13.79
CA VAL A 47 -8.50 -10.73 -13.91
C VAL A 47 -8.83 -11.36 -12.55
N ILE A 48 -8.18 -10.90 -11.47
CA ILE A 48 -8.51 -11.32 -10.10
C ILE A 48 -9.96 -10.94 -9.77
N ALA A 49 -10.38 -9.71 -10.06
CA ALA A 49 -11.74 -9.23 -9.82
C ALA A 49 -12.80 -10.08 -10.54
N VAL A 50 -12.57 -10.36 -11.82
CA VAL A 50 -13.46 -11.21 -12.63
C VAL A 50 -13.46 -12.64 -12.08
N GLY A 51 -12.30 -13.16 -11.65
CA GLY A 51 -12.19 -14.45 -10.98
C GLY A 51 -13.04 -14.53 -9.71
N LEU A 52 -12.97 -13.50 -8.85
CA LEU A 52 -13.78 -13.37 -7.63
C LEU A 52 -15.29 -13.40 -7.96
N VAL A 53 -15.73 -12.58 -8.92
CA VAL A 53 -17.15 -12.50 -9.31
C VAL A 53 -17.64 -13.81 -9.91
N ARG A 54 -16.88 -14.42 -10.83
CA ARG A 54 -17.26 -15.69 -11.46
C ARG A 54 -17.40 -16.81 -10.45
N ALA A 55 -16.46 -16.93 -9.52
CA ALA A 55 -16.50 -17.96 -8.49
C ALA A 55 -17.65 -17.74 -7.49
N TYR A 56 -17.96 -16.49 -7.15
CA TYR A 56 -19.14 -16.16 -6.35
C TYR A 56 -20.43 -16.58 -7.04
N LEU A 57 -20.60 -16.24 -8.33
CA LEU A 57 -21.78 -16.60 -9.11
C LEU A 57 -21.90 -18.12 -9.35
N ALA A 58 -20.79 -18.83 -9.52
CA ALA A 58 -20.79 -20.25 -9.85
C ALA A 58 -21.07 -21.16 -8.63
N LYS A 59 -20.54 -20.81 -7.45
CA LYS A 59 -20.63 -21.66 -6.26
C LYS A 59 -21.65 -21.16 -5.23
N GLY A 60 -22.08 -19.90 -5.30
CA GLY A 60 -22.93 -19.26 -4.28
C GLY A 60 -22.29 -19.17 -2.89
N SER A 61 -21.04 -19.60 -2.74
CA SER A 61 -20.27 -19.64 -1.51
C SER A 61 -18.80 -19.34 -1.79
N PHE A 62 -18.15 -18.66 -0.84
CA PHE A 62 -16.76 -18.23 -0.94
C PHE A 62 -15.75 -19.35 -0.65
N HIS A 63 -16.23 -20.56 -0.30
CA HIS A 63 -15.37 -21.68 0.05
C HIS A 63 -14.55 -22.20 -1.15
N GLY A 64 -13.22 -22.20 -1.02
CA GLY A 64 -12.28 -22.60 -2.08
C GLY A 64 -12.10 -21.57 -3.21
N LEU A 65 -12.60 -20.34 -3.04
CA LEU A 65 -12.33 -19.23 -3.97
C LEU A 65 -10.84 -18.89 -4.00
N TYR A 66 -10.22 -18.84 -2.82
CA TYR A 66 -8.80 -18.50 -2.67
C TYR A 66 -7.91 -19.37 -3.55
N TYR A 67 -8.19 -20.67 -3.67
CA TYR A 67 -7.41 -21.58 -4.51
C TYR A 67 -7.33 -21.14 -5.99
N SER A 68 -8.39 -20.54 -6.52
CA SER A 68 -8.44 -20.09 -7.91
C SER A 68 -7.71 -18.76 -8.13
N ILE A 69 -7.67 -17.91 -7.10
CA ILE A 69 -7.09 -16.56 -7.17
C ILE A 69 -5.70 -16.47 -6.55
N GLU A 70 -5.25 -17.47 -5.78
CA GLU A 70 -3.98 -17.45 -5.04
C GLU A 70 -2.79 -17.25 -5.97
N LYS A 71 -2.77 -17.96 -7.10
CA LYS A 71 -1.69 -17.87 -8.09
C LYS A 71 -1.58 -16.47 -8.70
N PRO A 72 -2.64 -15.89 -9.30
CA PRO A 72 -2.56 -14.52 -9.82
C PRO A 72 -2.33 -13.50 -8.71
N LEU A 73 -2.96 -13.66 -7.54
CA LEU A 73 -2.75 -12.78 -6.38
C LEU A 73 -1.27 -12.71 -6.00
N LYS A 74 -0.61 -13.86 -5.79
CA LYS A 74 0.82 -13.91 -5.49
C LYS A 74 1.67 -13.29 -6.58
N PHE A 75 1.36 -13.58 -7.84
CA PHE A 75 2.12 -13.06 -8.96
C PHE A 75 2.09 -11.53 -9.01
N PHE A 76 0.89 -10.92 -8.97
CA PHE A 76 0.74 -9.47 -9.01
C PHE A 76 1.21 -8.81 -7.71
N GLN A 77 1.03 -9.46 -6.56
CA GLN A 77 1.51 -8.94 -5.29
C GLN A 77 3.04 -8.89 -5.24
N THR A 78 3.73 -9.91 -5.74
CA THR A 78 5.19 -9.90 -5.89
C THR A 78 5.63 -8.91 -6.97
N GLY A 79 4.87 -8.76 -8.05
CA GLY A 79 5.11 -7.74 -9.09
C GLY A 79 5.08 -6.30 -8.56
N ALA A 80 4.35 -6.04 -7.47
CA ALA A 80 4.33 -4.73 -6.81
C ALA A 80 5.67 -4.36 -6.15
N ILE A 81 6.58 -5.32 -5.93
CA ILE A 81 7.95 -5.03 -5.43
C ILE A 81 8.71 -4.14 -6.44
N LEU A 82 8.41 -4.25 -7.73
CA LEU A 82 8.97 -3.37 -8.75
C LEU A 82 8.66 -1.89 -8.48
N GLU A 83 7.54 -1.57 -7.82
CA GLU A 83 7.24 -0.18 -7.45
C GLU A 83 8.23 0.39 -6.45
N ILE A 84 8.71 -0.45 -5.51
CA ILE A 84 9.76 -0.05 -4.58
C ILE A 84 11.02 0.29 -5.38
N LEU A 85 11.35 -0.52 -6.39
CA LEU A 85 12.48 -0.26 -7.28
C LEU A 85 12.29 1.02 -8.11
N HIS A 86 11.09 1.29 -8.62
CA HIS A 86 10.81 2.54 -9.35
C HIS A 86 10.97 3.77 -8.47
N CYS A 87 10.62 3.64 -7.18
CA CYS A 87 10.82 4.70 -6.20
C CYS A 87 12.31 4.86 -5.80
N THR A 88 13.07 3.76 -5.66
CA THR A 88 14.50 3.82 -5.29
C THR A 88 15.36 4.40 -6.41
N ILE A 89 15.06 4.05 -7.66
CA ILE A 89 15.72 4.60 -8.86
C ILE A 89 15.29 6.07 -9.08
N GLY A 90 14.21 6.52 -8.42
CA GLY A 90 13.76 7.91 -8.46
C GLY A 90 12.92 8.26 -9.69
N ILE A 91 12.48 7.26 -10.46
CA ILE A 91 11.58 7.45 -11.61
C ILE A 91 10.20 7.94 -11.14
N VAL A 92 9.77 7.50 -9.95
CA VAL A 92 8.50 7.88 -9.33
C VAL A 92 8.75 8.79 -8.11
N PRO A 93 8.11 9.97 -8.00
CA PRO A 93 8.34 10.94 -6.92
C PRO A 93 7.64 10.56 -5.60
N SER A 94 7.71 9.28 -5.20
CA SER A 94 7.13 8.76 -3.97
C SER A 94 8.19 8.49 -2.91
N SER A 95 7.77 8.43 -1.64
CA SER A 95 8.66 8.01 -0.56
C SER A 95 8.89 6.50 -0.66
N VAL A 96 10.16 6.11 -0.82
CA VAL A 96 10.58 4.70 -0.87
C VAL A 96 10.14 3.96 0.39
N ILE A 97 10.31 4.59 1.55
CA ILE A 97 9.99 3.97 2.86
C ILE A 97 8.48 3.71 2.95
N LEU A 98 7.64 4.69 2.62
CA LEU A 98 6.19 4.53 2.69
C LEU A 98 5.67 3.49 1.69
N THR A 99 6.18 3.54 0.45
CA THR A 99 5.82 2.57 -0.60
C THR A 99 6.29 1.16 -0.22
N GLY A 100 7.50 1.07 0.34
CA GLY A 100 8.08 -0.16 0.87
C GLY A 100 7.21 -0.79 1.94
N PHE A 101 6.84 -0.05 2.98
CA PHE A 101 5.96 -0.57 4.04
C PHE A 101 4.61 -1.06 3.49
N GLN A 102 3.98 -0.31 2.58
CA GLN A 102 2.70 -0.69 1.99
C GLN A 102 2.77 -1.94 1.11
N VAL A 103 3.82 -2.09 0.31
CA VAL A 103 3.98 -3.26 -0.57
C VAL A 103 4.44 -4.47 0.25
N MET A 104 5.44 -4.29 1.12
CA MET A 104 6.02 -5.39 1.90
C MET A 104 5.06 -5.97 2.93
N SER A 105 4.20 -5.16 3.56
CA SER A 105 3.14 -5.64 4.46
C SER A 105 2.22 -6.65 3.75
N ARG A 106 1.80 -6.34 2.51
CA ARG A 106 0.90 -7.19 1.74
C ARG A 106 1.60 -8.44 1.18
N VAL A 107 2.84 -8.29 0.71
CA VAL A 107 3.68 -9.44 0.31
C VAL A 107 3.87 -10.38 1.50
N PHE A 108 4.17 -9.82 2.69
CA PHE A 108 4.28 -10.57 3.93
C PHE A 108 2.99 -11.33 4.25
N LEU A 109 1.83 -10.67 4.22
CA LEU A 109 0.56 -11.36 4.50
C LEU A 109 0.25 -12.47 3.49
N THR A 110 0.55 -12.24 2.20
CA THR A 110 0.26 -13.21 1.13
C THR A 110 1.16 -14.45 1.24
N TRP A 111 2.47 -14.24 1.47
CA TRP A 111 3.45 -15.31 1.48
C TRP A 111 3.72 -15.90 2.85
N ALA A 112 3.91 -15.08 3.87
CA ALA A 112 4.27 -15.57 5.19
C ALA A 112 3.03 -16.10 5.94
N VAL A 113 1.87 -15.46 5.81
CA VAL A 113 0.67 -15.85 6.55
C VAL A 113 -0.20 -16.79 5.72
N THR A 114 -0.75 -16.29 4.62
CA THR A 114 -1.81 -16.99 3.88
C THR A 114 -1.30 -18.21 3.12
N HIS A 115 -0.05 -18.20 2.65
CA HIS A 115 0.56 -19.38 2.02
C HIS A 115 1.06 -20.41 3.03
N SER A 116 1.62 -19.97 4.16
CA SER A 116 2.18 -20.88 5.18
C SER A 116 1.09 -21.58 6.00
N VAL A 117 -0.04 -20.90 6.24
CA VAL A 117 -1.18 -21.44 7.00
C VAL A 117 -2.35 -21.64 6.06
N ARG A 118 -2.44 -22.85 5.49
CA ARG A 118 -3.45 -23.19 4.46
C ARG A 118 -4.86 -23.17 5.01
N GLU A 119 -5.03 -23.39 6.31
CA GLU A 119 -6.30 -23.41 7.02
C GLU A 119 -7.00 -22.05 6.96
N VAL A 120 -6.23 -20.96 7.00
CA VAL A 120 -6.76 -19.59 6.97
C VAL A 120 -7.28 -19.21 5.58
N GLN A 121 -6.89 -19.93 4.52
CA GLN A 121 -7.31 -19.63 3.14
C GLN A 121 -8.82 -19.77 2.91
N ASN A 122 -9.53 -20.50 3.77
CA ASN A 122 -10.97 -20.68 3.70
C ASN A 122 -11.76 -19.73 4.61
N GLU A 123 -11.07 -18.86 5.35
CA GLU A 123 -11.70 -17.87 6.23
C GLU A 123 -12.26 -16.68 5.43
N ASP A 124 -13.41 -16.17 5.86
CA ASP A 124 -14.04 -14.99 5.26
C ASP A 124 -13.16 -13.73 5.39
N SER A 125 -12.25 -13.71 6.36
CA SER A 125 -11.25 -12.67 6.53
C SER A 125 -10.34 -12.50 5.30
N VAL A 126 -10.04 -13.61 4.61
CA VAL A 126 -9.24 -13.59 3.37
C VAL A 126 -9.98 -12.90 2.25
N LEU A 127 -11.27 -13.21 2.09
CA LEU A 127 -12.10 -12.54 1.09
C LEU A 127 -12.13 -11.03 1.33
N LEU A 128 -12.27 -10.61 2.60
CA LEU A 128 -12.40 -9.21 2.97
C LEU A 128 -11.20 -8.38 2.49
N PHE A 129 -9.97 -8.82 2.80
CA PHE A 129 -8.78 -8.08 2.36
C PHE A 129 -8.53 -8.23 0.86
N VAL A 130 -8.81 -9.39 0.26
CA VAL A 130 -8.60 -9.61 -1.18
C VAL A 130 -9.49 -8.69 -2.02
N VAL A 131 -10.78 -8.56 -1.66
CA VAL A 131 -11.69 -7.64 -2.33
C VAL A 131 -11.23 -6.19 -2.15
N ALA A 132 -10.89 -5.81 -0.91
CA ALA A 132 -10.42 -4.46 -0.61
C ALA A 132 -9.15 -4.10 -1.40
N TRP A 133 -8.17 -5.01 -1.44
CA TRP A 133 -6.94 -4.85 -2.21
C TRP A 133 -7.22 -4.76 -3.69
N THR A 134 -8.04 -5.67 -4.24
CA THR A 134 -8.34 -5.70 -5.68
C THR A 134 -8.90 -4.37 -6.16
N VAL A 135 -9.91 -3.82 -5.45
CA VAL A 135 -10.49 -2.53 -5.81
C VAL A 135 -9.48 -1.39 -5.65
N THR A 136 -8.72 -1.39 -4.54
CA THR A 136 -7.71 -0.35 -4.26
C THR A 136 -6.62 -0.33 -5.35
N GLU A 137 -6.14 -1.50 -5.76
CA GLU A 137 -5.08 -1.66 -6.74
C GLU A 137 -5.52 -1.23 -8.13
N ILE A 138 -6.70 -1.64 -8.59
CA ILE A 138 -7.27 -1.22 -9.88
C ILE A 138 -7.32 0.31 -9.95
N VAL A 139 -7.85 0.96 -8.91
CA VAL A 139 -7.98 2.42 -8.86
C VAL A 139 -6.60 3.08 -8.81
N ARG A 140 -5.65 2.51 -8.07
CA ARG A 140 -4.29 3.05 -7.90
C ARG A 140 -3.51 3.03 -9.21
N TYR A 141 -3.43 1.89 -9.89
CA TYR A 141 -2.71 1.77 -11.16
C TYR A 141 -3.40 2.51 -12.29
N SER A 142 -4.74 2.53 -12.30
CA SER A 142 -5.50 3.38 -13.24
C SER A 142 -5.12 4.85 -13.04
N PHE A 143 -5.13 5.34 -11.80
CA PHE A 143 -4.72 6.70 -11.50
C PHE A 143 -3.28 6.98 -11.96
N TYR A 144 -2.33 6.08 -11.71
CA TYR A 144 -0.95 6.26 -12.15
C TYR A 144 -0.85 6.32 -13.67
N THR A 145 -1.55 5.45 -14.39
CA THR A 145 -1.61 5.46 -15.86
C THR A 145 -2.12 6.79 -16.39
N PHE A 146 -3.30 7.22 -15.94
CA PHE A 146 -3.91 8.46 -16.42
C PHE A 146 -3.16 9.72 -15.99
N SER A 147 -2.50 9.69 -14.83
CA SER A 147 -1.62 10.77 -14.38
C SER A 147 -0.36 10.90 -15.24
N LEU A 148 0.19 9.79 -15.76
CA LEU A 148 1.34 9.80 -16.67
C LEU A 148 0.95 10.24 -18.08
N LEU A 149 -0.28 9.95 -18.52
CA LEU A 149 -0.83 10.38 -19.81
C LEU A 149 -1.30 11.85 -19.82
N ASN A 150 -1.10 12.61 -18.74
CA ASN A 150 -1.59 13.97 -18.53
C ASN A 150 -3.11 14.15 -18.71
N HIS A 151 -3.88 13.06 -18.74
CA HIS A 151 -5.34 13.08 -18.91
C HIS A 151 -5.98 12.31 -17.75
N LEU A 152 -6.09 12.96 -16.59
CA LEU A 152 -6.65 12.34 -15.38
C LEU A 152 -8.15 12.63 -15.24
N PRO A 153 -9.04 11.66 -15.55
CA PRO A 153 -10.48 11.86 -15.42
C PRO A 153 -10.87 12.07 -13.95
N TYR A 154 -11.85 12.96 -13.73
CA TYR A 154 -12.33 13.29 -12.38
C TYR A 154 -12.81 12.06 -11.62
N LEU A 155 -13.49 11.13 -12.28
CA LEU A 155 -14.01 9.90 -11.65
C LEU A 155 -12.91 9.06 -10.99
N ILE A 156 -11.76 8.87 -11.66
CA ILE A 156 -10.66 8.05 -11.12
C ILE A 156 -9.96 8.78 -9.98
N LYS A 157 -9.77 10.09 -10.12
CA LYS A 157 -9.25 10.95 -9.05
C LYS A 157 -10.16 10.87 -7.82
N TRP A 158 -11.46 11.04 -8.01
CA TRP A 158 -12.46 10.94 -6.95
C TRP A 158 -12.48 9.55 -6.32
N ALA A 159 -12.49 8.49 -7.14
CA ALA A 159 -12.48 7.11 -6.66
C ALA A 159 -11.27 6.84 -5.75
N ARG A 160 -10.07 7.29 -6.14
CA ARG A 160 -8.86 7.14 -5.31
C ARG A 160 -8.99 7.82 -3.94
N TYR A 161 -9.54 9.03 -3.90
CA TYR A 161 -9.64 9.85 -2.69
C TYR A 161 -10.96 9.68 -1.92
N SER A 162 -11.89 8.86 -2.40
CA SER A 162 -13.17 8.59 -1.71
C SER A 162 -13.27 7.13 -1.28
N LEU A 163 -12.88 6.18 -2.14
CA LEU A 163 -12.98 4.75 -1.83
C LEU A 163 -12.02 4.32 -0.71
N PHE A 164 -10.87 5.00 -0.56
CA PHE A 164 -9.93 4.66 0.52
C PHE A 164 -10.55 4.78 1.91
N VAL A 165 -11.58 5.62 2.10
CA VAL A 165 -12.22 5.81 3.41
C VAL A 165 -12.86 4.51 3.91
N VAL A 166 -13.41 3.70 2.99
CA VAL A 166 -14.06 2.42 3.31
C VAL A 166 -13.11 1.25 3.09
N LEU A 167 -12.39 1.24 1.95
CA LEU A 167 -11.53 0.12 1.58
C LEU A 167 -10.31 -0.02 2.50
N TYR A 168 -9.81 1.08 3.07
CA TYR A 168 -8.61 1.04 3.91
C TYR A 168 -8.88 0.37 5.27
N PRO A 169 -9.92 0.76 6.05
CA PRO A 169 -10.32 0.00 7.24
C PRO A 169 -10.73 -1.44 6.91
N MET A 170 -11.46 -1.64 5.82
CA MET A 170 -11.89 -2.98 5.38
C MET A 170 -10.69 -3.90 5.13
N GLY A 171 -9.70 -3.45 4.34
CA GLY A 171 -8.47 -4.18 4.08
C GLY A 171 -7.76 -4.53 5.38
N VAL A 172 -7.43 -3.52 6.19
CA VAL A 172 -6.68 -3.70 7.44
C VAL A 172 -7.39 -4.64 8.42
N SER A 173 -8.71 -4.53 8.54
CA SER A 173 -9.50 -5.46 9.36
C SER A 173 -9.40 -6.90 8.86
N GLY A 174 -9.48 -7.13 7.54
CA GLY A 174 -9.30 -8.45 6.95
C GLY A 174 -7.90 -9.01 7.19
N GLU A 175 -6.85 -8.18 7.04
CA GLU A 175 -5.47 -8.57 7.31
C GLU A 175 -5.26 -8.98 8.78
N LEU A 176 -5.75 -8.18 9.73
CA LEU A 176 -5.62 -8.46 11.17
C LEU A 176 -6.41 -9.70 11.58
N LEU A 177 -7.63 -9.89 11.05
CA LEU A 177 -8.43 -11.08 11.31
C LEU A 177 -7.75 -12.35 10.75
N THR A 178 -7.14 -12.25 9.57
CA THR A 178 -6.38 -13.34 8.94
C THR A 178 -5.18 -13.73 9.80
N ILE A 179 -4.40 -12.75 10.29
CA ILE A 179 -3.26 -13.00 11.19
C ILE A 179 -3.75 -13.61 12.50
N HIS A 180 -4.82 -13.09 13.08
CA HIS A 180 -5.39 -13.61 14.33
C HIS A 180 -5.87 -15.05 14.17
N ALA A 181 -6.54 -15.39 13.06
CA ALA A 181 -6.94 -16.75 12.73
C ALA A 181 -5.73 -17.67 12.54
N ALA A 182 -4.60 -17.16 12.02
CA ALA A 182 -3.37 -17.92 11.83
C ALA A 182 -2.63 -18.25 13.16
N LEU A 183 -2.72 -17.39 14.18
CA LEU A 183 -2.01 -17.54 15.46
C LEU A 183 -2.15 -18.93 16.12
N PRO A 184 -3.36 -19.50 16.30
CA PRO A 184 -3.52 -20.81 16.95
C PRO A 184 -2.90 -21.94 16.12
N TYR A 185 -2.91 -21.85 14.79
CA TYR A 185 -2.28 -22.85 13.93
C TYR A 185 -0.77 -22.77 13.99
N VAL A 186 -0.20 -21.55 13.98
CA VAL A 186 1.24 -21.31 14.13
C VAL A 186 1.74 -21.79 15.48
N GLN A 187 0.98 -21.56 16.55
CA GLN A 187 1.33 -22.02 17.90
C GLN A 187 1.31 -23.55 18.01
N LYS A 188 0.35 -24.22 17.39
CA LYS A 188 0.23 -25.69 17.41
C LYS A 188 1.27 -26.40 16.54
N THR A 189 1.58 -25.83 15.38
CA THR A 189 2.51 -26.43 14.41
C THR A 189 3.97 -26.08 14.67
N GLY A 190 4.24 -25.01 15.43
CA GLY A 190 5.60 -24.49 15.60
C GLY A 190 6.20 -23.96 14.30
N LEU A 191 5.36 -23.64 13.30
CA LEU A 191 5.80 -23.18 11.98
C LEU A 191 6.77 -22.00 12.10
N TYR A 192 7.96 -22.15 11.52
CA TYR A 192 9.07 -21.19 11.56
C TYR A 192 9.60 -20.81 12.95
N SER A 193 9.26 -21.57 14.01
CA SER A 193 9.81 -21.35 15.34
C SER A 193 11.15 -22.09 15.49
N ILE A 194 12.23 -21.33 15.71
CA ILE A 194 13.54 -21.87 16.06
C ILE A 194 13.62 -21.87 17.58
N THR A 195 13.40 -23.04 18.17
CA THR A 195 13.56 -23.27 19.61
C THR A 195 15.00 -23.68 19.93
N LEU A 196 15.46 -23.36 21.14
CA LEU A 196 16.75 -23.83 21.62
C LEU A 196 16.79 -25.36 21.75
N PRO A 197 17.98 -25.99 21.61
CA PRO A 197 19.28 -25.39 21.33
C PRO A 197 19.60 -25.28 19.82
N ASN A 198 20.05 -24.10 19.38
CA ASN A 198 20.57 -23.85 18.02
C ASN A 198 21.97 -23.20 18.10
N LYS A 199 22.84 -23.46 17.13
CA LYS A 199 24.28 -23.07 17.09
C LYS A 199 24.54 -21.57 17.24
N TYR A 200 23.51 -20.73 17.03
CA TYR A 200 23.56 -19.27 17.09
C TYR A 200 22.92 -18.65 18.35
N ASN A 201 22.47 -19.46 19.33
CA ASN A 201 21.83 -19.03 20.58
C ASN A 201 20.66 -18.03 20.41
N PHE A 202 19.94 -18.12 19.30
CA PHE A 202 18.81 -17.24 18.96
C PHE A 202 17.51 -18.04 18.99
N SER A 203 16.54 -17.57 19.76
CA SER A 203 15.17 -18.09 19.77
C SER A 203 14.29 -17.18 18.91
N PHE A 204 13.76 -17.70 17.81
CA PHE A 204 12.81 -16.98 16.98
C PHE A 204 11.47 -17.69 17.05
N SER A 205 10.46 -17.04 17.61
CA SER A 205 9.09 -17.55 17.61
C SER A 205 8.30 -16.79 16.56
N TYR A 206 7.85 -17.51 15.53
CA TYR A 206 7.01 -16.93 14.48
C TYR A 206 5.68 -16.40 15.06
N HIS A 207 5.18 -17.02 16.13
CA HIS A 207 4.02 -16.56 16.87
C HIS A 207 4.25 -15.15 17.47
N THR A 208 5.39 -14.92 18.13
CA THR A 208 5.74 -13.61 18.68
C THR A 208 5.92 -12.56 17.59
N PHE A 209 6.48 -12.95 16.45
CA PHE A 209 6.64 -12.06 15.29
C PHE A 209 5.28 -11.63 14.69
N LEU A 210 4.30 -12.54 14.59
CA LEU A 210 2.95 -12.21 14.15
C LEU A 210 2.24 -11.25 15.11
N ILE A 211 2.39 -11.46 16.42
CA ILE A 211 1.85 -10.53 17.44
C ILE A 211 2.49 -9.15 17.29
N LEU A 212 3.81 -9.07 17.15
CA LEU A 212 4.51 -7.80 16.94
C LEU A 212 4.03 -7.11 15.66
N THR A 213 3.77 -7.88 14.60
CA THR A 213 3.20 -7.36 13.36
C THR A 213 1.82 -6.75 13.62
N MET A 214 0.90 -7.44 14.32
CA MET A 214 -0.41 -6.88 14.68
C MET A 214 -0.29 -5.60 15.52
N VAL A 215 0.64 -5.56 16.48
CA VAL A 215 0.88 -4.36 17.30
C VAL A 215 1.41 -3.21 16.44
N SER A 216 2.26 -3.48 15.45
CA SER A 216 2.80 -2.43 14.56
C SER A 216 1.72 -1.72 13.73
N TYR A 217 0.58 -2.36 13.47
CA TYR A 217 -0.54 -1.73 12.76
C TYR A 217 -1.17 -0.59 13.58
N ILE A 218 -1.11 -0.63 14.91
CA ILE A 218 -1.71 0.39 15.79
C ILE A 218 -1.12 1.79 15.54
N PRO A 219 0.22 2.01 15.53
CA PRO A 219 0.79 3.31 15.18
C PRO A 219 0.79 3.60 13.67
N LEU A 220 0.99 2.58 12.83
CA LEU A 220 1.13 2.77 11.38
C LEU A 220 -0.20 3.16 10.72
N PHE A 221 -1.31 2.54 11.14
CA PHE A 221 -2.62 2.73 10.51
C PHE A 221 -3.13 4.18 10.59
N PRO A 222 -3.22 4.83 11.78
CA PRO A 222 -3.72 6.20 11.87
C PRO A 222 -2.84 7.17 11.10
N GLN A 223 -1.51 7.03 11.19
CA GLN A 223 -0.59 7.94 10.50
C GLN A 223 -0.79 7.93 8.97
N LEU A 224 -0.87 6.74 8.37
CA LEU A 224 -1.12 6.58 6.93
C LEU A 224 -2.52 7.06 6.53
N TYR A 225 -3.53 6.74 7.36
CA TYR A 225 -4.92 7.11 7.10
C TYR A 225 -5.14 8.64 7.16
N PHE A 226 -4.62 9.30 8.19
CA PHE A 226 -4.70 10.76 8.30
C PHE A 226 -3.94 11.48 7.18
N HIS A 227 -2.81 10.92 6.75
CA HIS A 227 -2.09 11.46 5.60
C HIS A 227 -2.94 11.42 4.32
N MET A 228 -3.66 10.31 4.06
CA MET A 228 -4.58 10.21 2.92
C MET A 228 -5.78 11.15 3.04
N LEU A 229 -6.33 11.35 4.24
CA LEU A 229 -7.39 12.34 4.49
C LEU A 229 -6.91 13.77 4.23
N TRP A 230 -5.68 14.09 4.63
CA TRP A 230 -5.08 15.39 4.34
C TRP A 230 -4.88 15.58 2.83
N GLN A 231 -4.38 14.56 2.13
CA GLN A 231 -4.25 14.59 0.67
C GLN A 231 -5.60 14.77 -0.03
N ARG A 232 -6.64 14.08 0.45
CA ARG A 232 -8.02 14.24 -0.06
C ARG A 232 -8.47 15.70 0.04
N ARG A 233 -8.35 16.32 1.22
CA ARG A 233 -8.74 17.72 1.44
C ARG A 233 -8.00 18.67 0.50
N LYS A 234 -6.69 18.45 0.32
CA LYS A 234 -5.86 19.27 -0.56
C LYS A 234 -6.24 19.15 -2.04
N VAL A 235 -6.53 17.94 -2.52
CA VAL A 235 -6.77 17.69 -3.95
C VAL A 235 -8.21 17.92 -4.35
N LEU A 236 -9.18 17.50 -3.53
CA LEU A 236 -10.60 17.63 -3.84
C LEU A 236 -11.21 18.95 -3.36
N GLY A 237 -10.73 19.52 -2.24
CA GLY A 237 -11.24 20.80 -1.73
C GLY A 237 -11.06 21.94 -2.74
N HIS A 238 -9.89 22.00 -3.38
CA HIS A 238 -9.57 23.02 -4.37
C HIS A 238 -10.43 22.93 -5.64
N VAL A 239 -10.91 21.73 -6.00
CA VAL A 239 -11.80 21.52 -7.16
C VAL A 239 -13.22 21.97 -6.85
N GLU A 240 -13.71 21.75 -5.62
CA GLU A 240 -15.02 22.22 -5.19
C GLU A 240 -15.07 23.75 -5.06
N ASP A 241 -13.98 24.38 -4.62
CA ASP A 241 -13.88 25.83 -4.54
C ASP A 241 -13.85 26.49 -5.93
N CYS A 242 -13.12 25.92 -6.90
CA CYS A 242 -13.15 26.40 -8.30
C CYS A 242 -14.54 26.23 -8.93
N ARG A 243 -15.21 25.10 -8.70
CA ARG A 243 -16.56 24.85 -9.26
C ARG A 243 -17.65 25.72 -8.63
N LYS A 244 -17.45 26.21 -7.41
CA LYS A 244 -18.38 27.16 -6.75
C LYS A 244 -18.11 28.62 -7.13
N ALA A 245 -16.95 28.89 -7.73
CA ALA A 245 -16.54 30.22 -8.20
C ALA A 245 -16.92 30.49 -9.67
N GLU A 246 -17.31 29.45 -10.41
CA GLU A 246 -17.98 29.53 -11.73
C GLU A 246 -19.51 29.54 -11.56
#